data_AF-A0A4P8TJF7-F1
#
_entry.id   AF-A0A4P8TJF7-F1
#
_cell.length_a   1.000
_cell.length_b   1.000
_cell.length_c   1.000
_cell.angle_alpha   90.00
_cell.angle_beta   90.00
_cell.angle_gamma   90.00
#
_symmetry.space_group_name_H-M   'P 1'
#
loop_
_entity.id
_entity.type
_entity.pdbx_description
1 polymer ?
#
loop_
_entity_poly.entity_id
_entity_poly.type
_entity_poly.pdbx_seq_one_letter_code
_entity_poly.pdbx_strand_id
1 'polypeptide(L)'
;MKGFSGVEAEELPPYRRIMAPMLMDAVTGPTMVERQPLPYSMLPDFVREEMPEELPIRVGVGELEAWAKSEKPISIAVPGAEIIGHHFDRESGNPFQKIQRIYWSVSPAVIIGILDQVKTALAELIGELIAGTPSSQDTPTADQAAQAVNVAISGSKGARVTVTTQQSGESSSLATQPEDTEPTWWTRGRKIGAAVVGLSTIIGAIAAVVVLL
;
A
#
# COMPACT_ATOMS: atom_id res chain seq x y z
N MET A 1 13.71 -7.57 1.58
CA MET A 1 13.33 -6.29 0.93
C MET A 1 12.74 -5.33 1.95
N LYS A 2 13.10 -4.05 1.89
CA LYS A 2 12.54 -2.98 2.74
C LYS A 2 11.04 -2.77 2.45
N GLY A 3 10.31 -2.23 3.41
CA GLY A 3 8.91 -1.83 3.24
C GLY A 3 8.75 -0.47 2.53
N PHE A 4 7.51 0.00 2.41
CA PHE A 4 7.10 1.27 1.81
C PHE A 4 6.78 2.34 2.87
N SER A 5 7.61 2.42 3.91
CA SER A 5 7.47 3.44 4.96
C SER A 5 7.68 4.84 4.37
N GLY A 6 6.75 5.76 4.63
CA GLY A 6 6.84 7.16 4.17
C GLY A 6 6.36 7.42 2.73
N VAL A 7 5.98 6.38 1.99
CA VAL A 7 5.32 6.52 0.68
C VAL A 7 3.85 6.91 0.91
N GLU A 8 3.22 7.63 -0.02
CA GLU A 8 1.77 7.85 0.04
C GLU A 8 0.99 6.59 -0.32
N ALA A 9 -0.34 6.55 -0.17
CA ALA A 9 -1.11 5.32 -0.43
C ALA A 9 -1.27 5.11 -1.94
N GLU A 10 -1.46 6.19 -2.68
CA GLU A 10 -1.73 6.25 -4.12
C GLU A 10 -0.50 5.83 -4.94
N GLU A 11 0.68 6.06 -4.40
CA GLU A 11 1.97 5.68 -4.98
C GLU A 11 2.35 4.22 -4.71
N LEU A 12 1.59 3.51 -3.85
CA LEU A 12 1.85 2.11 -3.61
C LEU A 12 1.52 1.27 -4.86
N PRO A 13 2.32 0.23 -5.14
CA PRO A 13 1.96 -0.75 -6.16
C PRO A 13 0.53 -1.28 -5.91
N PRO A 14 -0.28 -1.54 -6.94
CA PRO A 14 -1.68 -1.95 -6.76
C PRO A 14 -1.84 -3.17 -5.83
N TYR A 15 -0.92 -4.14 -5.91
CA TYR A 15 -0.93 -5.33 -5.05
C TYR A 15 -0.61 -5.04 -3.57
N ARG A 16 -0.24 -3.80 -3.20
CA ARG A 16 -0.04 -3.34 -1.82
C ARG A 16 -1.25 -2.61 -1.24
N ARG A 17 -2.32 -2.41 -2.02
CA ARG A 17 -3.59 -1.87 -1.55
C ARG A 17 -4.61 -2.99 -1.60
N ILE A 18 -5.14 -3.39 -0.44
CA ILE A 18 -6.03 -4.54 -0.35
C ILE A 18 -7.39 -4.17 0.22
N MET A 19 -8.42 -4.90 -0.20
CA MET A 19 -9.71 -4.89 0.45
C MET A 19 -9.66 -5.83 1.66
N ALA A 20 -9.96 -5.31 2.85
CA ALA A 20 -10.03 -6.10 4.07
C ALA A 20 -11.27 -5.70 4.88
N PRO A 21 -12.03 -6.66 5.44
CA PRO A 21 -13.16 -6.35 6.29
C PRO A 21 -12.68 -5.63 7.55
N MET A 22 -13.38 -4.55 7.90
CA MET A 22 -13.23 -3.90 9.18
C MET A 22 -14.14 -4.56 10.21
N LEU A 23 -13.58 -4.85 11.38
CA LEU A 23 -14.25 -5.47 12.49
C LEU A 23 -14.14 -4.60 13.74
N MET A 24 -15.09 -4.81 14.65
CA MET A 24 -15.17 -4.13 15.92
C MET A 24 -15.39 -5.13 17.07
N ASP A 25 -14.69 -4.92 18.17
CA ASP A 25 -14.92 -5.63 19.43
C ASP A 25 -15.45 -4.64 20.47
N ALA A 26 -16.46 -5.05 21.24
CA ALA A 26 -17.13 -4.20 22.20
C ALA A 26 -17.49 -4.97 23.48
N VAL A 27 -17.36 -4.32 24.63
CA VAL A 27 -17.94 -4.77 25.88
C VAL A 27 -19.31 -4.12 26.04
N THR A 28 -20.32 -4.91 26.40
CA THR A 28 -21.64 -4.41 26.80
C THR A 28 -22.03 -5.04 28.13
N GLY A 29 -21.88 -4.28 29.23
CA GLY A 29 -22.11 -4.77 30.58
C GLY A 29 -21.23 -6.00 30.90
N PRO A 30 -21.80 -7.16 31.26
CA PRO A 30 -21.02 -8.38 31.53
C PRO A 30 -20.62 -9.16 30.27
N THR A 31 -21.07 -8.74 29.08
CA THR A 31 -20.85 -9.48 27.83
C THR A 31 -19.77 -8.84 26.97
N MET A 32 -18.93 -9.65 26.34
CA MET A 32 -18.02 -9.23 25.28
C MET A 32 -18.59 -9.70 23.94
N VAL A 33 -18.60 -8.80 22.97
CA VAL A 33 -18.96 -9.08 21.59
C VAL A 33 -17.72 -8.83 20.75
N GLU A 34 -17.25 -9.86 20.05
CA GLU A 34 -16.04 -9.80 19.24
C GLU A 34 -16.36 -9.94 17.76
N ARG A 35 -15.49 -9.39 16.92
CA ARG A 35 -15.47 -9.59 15.47
C ARG A 35 -16.78 -9.16 14.80
N GLN A 36 -17.46 -8.15 15.34
CA GLN A 36 -18.65 -7.60 14.70
C GLN A 36 -18.22 -6.90 13.40
N PRO A 37 -18.87 -7.19 12.25
CA PRO A 37 -18.57 -6.48 11.02
C PRO A 37 -18.90 -5.00 11.18
N LEU A 38 -17.97 -4.14 10.76
CA LEU A 38 -18.17 -2.69 10.71
C LEU A 38 -18.09 -2.24 9.24
N PRO A 39 -19.23 -2.19 8.53
CA PRO A 39 -19.26 -1.75 7.14
C PRO A 39 -18.83 -0.29 7.02
N TYR A 40 -18.20 0.05 5.89
CA TYR A 40 -17.77 1.43 5.61
C TYR A 40 -18.92 2.44 5.69
N SER A 41 -20.13 2.03 5.28
CA SER A 41 -21.35 2.85 5.34
C SER A 41 -21.81 3.18 6.76
N MET A 42 -21.35 2.44 7.76
CA MET A 42 -21.69 2.67 9.18
C MET A 42 -20.71 3.64 9.84
N LEU A 43 -19.61 3.96 9.17
CA LEU A 43 -18.64 4.90 9.70
C LEU A 43 -19.20 6.33 9.66
N PRO A 44 -18.85 7.16 10.64
CA PRO A 44 -19.21 8.56 10.63
C PRO A 44 -18.68 9.29 9.39
N ASP A 45 -19.42 10.30 8.91
CA ASP A 45 -19.09 11.03 7.67
C ASP A 45 -17.66 11.59 7.67
N PHE A 46 -17.23 12.19 8.79
CA PHE A 46 -15.89 12.73 8.95
C PHE A 46 -14.76 11.68 8.82
N VAL A 47 -15.08 10.39 9.01
CA VAL A 47 -14.13 9.29 8.81
C VAL A 47 -14.16 8.85 7.36
N ARG A 48 -15.36 8.80 6.75
CA ARG A 48 -15.55 8.33 5.38
C ARG A 48 -14.90 9.23 4.34
N GLU A 49 -14.72 10.51 4.65
CA GLU A 49 -14.08 11.48 3.75
C GLU A 49 -12.55 11.34 3.72
N GLU A 50 -11.93 10.91 4.83
CA GLU A 50 -10.46 10.86 4.95
C GLU A 50 -9.87 9.45 4.96
N MET A 51 -10.68 8.42 5.22
CA MET A 51 -10.19 7.05 5.30
C MET A 51 -10.23 6.38 3.93
N PRO A 52 -9.13 5.77 3.45
CA PRO A 52 -9.18 5.00 2.23
C PRO A 52 -10.01 3.73 2.44
N GLU A 53 -10.82 3.37 1.43
CA GLU A 53 -11.56 2.10 1.42
C GLU A 53 -10.61 0.90 1.37
N GLU A 54 -9.48 1.06 0.67
CA GLU A 54 -8.40 0.08 0.60
C GLU A 54 -7.38 0.26 1.73
N LEU A 55 -6.93 -0.85 2.29
CA LEU A 55 -5.89 -0.90 3.31
C LEU A 55 -4.49 -0.89 2.66
N PRO A 56 -3.67 0.16 2.88
CA PRO A 56 -2.29 0.18 2.40
C PRO A 56 -1.36 -0.71 3.25
N ILE A 57 -0.69 -1.67 2.62
CA ILE A 57 0.26 -2.60 3.24
C ILE A 57 1.71 -2.16 2.99
N ARG A 58 2.27 -1.46 3.98
CA ARG A 58 3.61 -0.83 3.89
C ARG A 58 4.76 -1.66 4.44
N VAL A 59 4.46 -2.80 5.08
CA VAL A 59 5.48 -3.62 5.73
C VAL A 59 6.45 -4.28 4.74
N GLY A 60 7.64 -4.63 5.21
CA GLY A 60 8.66 -5.30 4.40
C GLY A 60 8.28 -6.74 4.05
N VAL A 61 8.95 -7.32 3.03
CA VAL A 61 8.66 -8.69 2.58
C VAL A 61 8.85 -9.74 3.67
N GLY A 62 9.87 -9.59 4.53
CA GLY A 62 10.07 -10.55 5.63
C GLY A 62 8.93 -10.54 6.66
N GLU A 63 8.29 -9.39 6.88
CA GLU A 63 7.12 -9.30 7.76
C GLU A 63 5.87 -9.89 7.08
N LEU A 64 5.71 -9.67 5.77
CA LEU A 64 4.67 -10.35 4.99
C LEU A 64 4.83 -11.87 5.03
N GLU A 65 6.05 -12.39 4.93
CA GLU A 65 6.34 -13.83 5.05
C GLU A 65 5.98 -14.35 6.45
N ALA A 66 6.21 -13.56 7.50
CA ALA A 66 5.79 -13.92 8.85
C ALA A 66 4.26 -13.93 8.99
N TRP A 67 3.57 -12.93 8.44
CA TRP A 67 2.11 -12.85 8.43
C TRP A 67 1.47 -13.98 7.62
N ALA A 68 2.06 -14.34 6.49
CA ALA A 68 1.59 -15.45 5.64
C ALA A 68 1.64 -16.81 6.36
N LYS A 69 2.54 -16.98 7.32
CA LYS A 69 2.65 -18.19 8.15
C LYS A 69 1.69 -18.20 9.34
N SER A 70 0.97 -17.12 9.58
CA SER A 70 -0.02 -17.05 10.65
C SER A 70 -1.21 -17.97 10.34
N GLU A 71 -1.66 -18.75 11.33
CA GLU A 71 -2.91 -19.52 11.23
C GLU A 71 -4.16 -18.65 11.42
N LYS A 72 -3.99 -17.48 12.05
CA LYS A 72 -5.08 -16.55 12.36
C LYS A 72 -5.02 -15.30 11.49
N PRO A 73 -6.17 -14.65 11.23
CA PRO A 73 -6.19 -13.35 10.57
C PRO A 73 -5.33 -12.31 11.30
N ILE A 74 -4.60 -11.52 10.53
CA ILE A 74 -3.79 -10.41 11.02
C ILE A 74 -4.74 -9.25 11.32
N SER A 75 -4.68 -8.74 12.55
CA SER A 75 -5.48 -7.59 12.96
C SER A 75 -4.65 -6.32 12.84
N ILE A 76 -5.06 -5.41 11.97
CA ILE A 76 -4.38 -4.13 11.74
C ILE A 76 -5.27 -3.03 12.27
N ALA A 77 -4.76 -2.25 13.22
CA ALA A 77 -5.53 -1.17 13.85
C ALA A 77 -5.94 -0.11 12.81
N VAL A 78 -7.18 0.36 12.92
CA VAL A 78 -7.66 1.51 12.14
C VAL A 78 -7.12 2.78 12.78
N PRO A 79 -6.47 3.69 12.03
CA PRO A 79 -6.05 4.95 12.63
C PRO A 79 -7.28 5.75 13.06
N GLY A 80 -7.20 6.34 14.24
CA GLY A 80 -8.36 7.02 14.83
C GLY A 80 -9.43 6.07 15.39
N ALA A 81 -9.16 4.76 15.50
CA ALA A 81 -10.08 3.78 16.09
C ALA A 81 -10.69 4.24 17.43
N GLU A 82 -9.93 4.95 18.27
CA GLU A 82 -10.42 5.52 19.54
C GLU A 82 -11.49 6.59 19.33
N ILE A 83 -11.29 7.50 18.37
CA ILE A 83 -12.26 8.56 18.04
C ILE A 83 -13.54 7.94 17.49
N ILE A 84 -13.39 6.96 16.60
CA ILE A 84 -14.50 6.21 16.01
C ILE A 84 -15.25 5.43 17.11
N GLY A 85 -14.52 4.76 17.99
CA GLY A 85 -15.09 4.01 19.12
C GLY A 85 -15.86 4.90 20.08
N HIS A 86 -15.31 6.07 20.46
CA HIS A 86 -16.00 7.05 21.28
C HIS A 86 -17.26 7.61 20.61
N HIS A 87 -17.25 7.78 19.29
CA HIS A 87 -18.44 8.18 18.55
C HIS A 87 -19.54 7.13 18.70
N PHE A 88 -19.25 5.85 18.43
CA PHE A 88 -20.21 4.77 18.58
C PHE A 88 -20.71 4.58 20.01
N ASP A 89 -19.82 4.69 21.00
CA ASP A 89 -20.20 4.63 22.42
C ASP A 89 -21.22 5.71 22.76
N ARG A 90 -20.99 6.94 22.30
CA ARG A 90 -21.89 8.07 22.55
C ARG A 90 -23.23 7.92 21.82
N GLU A 91 -23.21 7.46 20.57
CA GLU A 91 -24.44 7.24 19.79
C GLU A 91 -25.28 6.09 20.32
N SER A 92 -24.66 5.06 20.91
CA SER A 92 -25.39 3.91 21.46
C SER A 92 -26.37 4.28 22.59
N GLY A 93 -26.11 5.38 23.30
CA GLY A 93 -26.85 5.79 24.50
C GLY A 93 -26.71 4.81 25.68
N ASN A 94 -25.92 3.74 25.54
CA ASN A 94 -25.74 2.71 26.55
C ASN A 94 -24.47 3.00 27.38
N PRO A 95 -24.59 3.38 28.67
CA PRO A 95 -23.43 3.70 29.48
C PRO A 95 -22.52 2.49 29.77
N PHE A 96 -23.02 1.27 29.56
CA PHE A 96 -22.28 0.03 29.76
C PHE A 96 -21.64 -0.50 28.47
N GLN A 97 -21.86 0.17 27.34
CA GLN A 97 -21.20 -0.17 26.08
C GLN A 97 -19.87 0.57 25.97
N LYS A 98 -18.82 -0.18 25.63
CA LYS A 98 -17.49 0.34 25.29
C LYS A 98 -16.90 -0.39 24.11
N ILE A 99 -16.71 0.31 23.00
CA ILE A 99 -15.90 -0.16 21.88
C ILE A 99 -14.45 -0.26 22.35
N GLN A 100 -13.86 -1.45 22.21
CA GLN A 100 -12.50 -1.73 22.66
C GLN A 100 -11.50 -1.67 21.50
N ARG A 101 -11.90 -2.17 20.33
CA ARG A 101 -11.01 -2.32 19.19
C ARG A 101 -11.79 -2.11 17.91
N ILE A 102 -11.19 -1.35 16.98
CA ILE A 102 -11.61 -1.29 15.59
C ILE A 102 -10.38 -1.59 14.74
N TYR A 103 -10.48 -2.61 13.88
CA TYR A 103 -9.34 -3.13 13.15
C TYR A 103 -9.77 -3.72 11.81
N TRP A 104 -8.89 -3.64 10.82
CA TRP A 104 -8.99 -4.50 9.64
C TRP A 104 -8.55 -5.91 9.98
N SER A 105 -9.29 -6.90 9.46
CA SER A 105 -8.94 -8.31 9.58
C SER A 105 -8.45 -8.84 8.24
N VAL A 106 -7.14 -9.09 8.14
CA VAL A 106 -6.50 -9.54 6.91
C VAL A 106 -6.25 -11.04 6.97
N SER A 107 -6.78 -11.79 6.00
CA SER A 107 -6.52 -13.22 5.89
C SER A 107 -5.07 -13.49 5.48
N PRO A 108 -4.40 -14.51 6.04
CA PRO A 108 -3.08 -14.96 5.57
C PRO A 108 -3.05 -15.25 4.07
N ALA A 109 -4.17 -15.72 3.50
CA ALA A 109 -4.28 -15.98 2.06
C ALA A 109 -4.12 -14.71 1.21
N VAL A 110 -4.61 -13.56 1.69
CA VAL A 110 -4.40 -12.27 1.01
C VAL A 110 -2.92 -11.91 1.03
N ILE A 111 -2.24 -12.12 2.15
CA ILE A 111 -0.80 -11.87 2.28
C ILE A 111 0.03 -12.77 1.35
N ILE A 112 -0.35 -14.04 1.23
CA ILE A 112 0.25 -14.98 0.25
C ILE A 112 0.06 -14.43 -1.17
N GLY A 113 -1.13 -13.94 -1.50
CA GLY A 113 -1.39 -13.28 -2.79
C GLY A 113 -0.49 -12.07 -3.05
N ILE A 114 -0.25 -11.22 -2.05
CA ILE A 114 0.70 -10.10 -2.15
C ILE A 114 2.11 -10.62 -2.44
N LEU A 115 2.57 -11.65 -1.72
CA LEU A 115 3.90 -12.23 -1.90
C LEU A 115 4.07 -12.84 -3.30
N ASP A 116 3.04 -13.48 -3.84
CA ASP A 116 3.10 -14.04 -5.19
C ASP A 116 3.14 -12.93 -6.24
N GLN A 117 2.39 -11.84 -6.05
CA GLN A 117 2.51 -10.65 -6.92
C GLN A 117 3.91 -10.03 -6.87
N VAL A 118 4.55 -9.98 -5.70
CA VAL A 118 5.94 -9.52 -5.56
C VAL A 118 6.90 -10.43 -6.33
N LYS A 119 6.72 -11.76 -6.27
CA LYS A 119 7.54 -12.71 -7.04
C LYS A 119 7.33 -12.55 -8.53
N THR A 120 6.08 -12.39 -8.98
CA THR A 120 5.76 -12.15 -10.39
C THR A 120 6.38 -10.85 -10.88
N ALA A 121 6.24 -9.75 -10.13
CA ALA A 121 6.87 -8.47 -10.46
C ALA A 121 8.39 -8.60 -10.56
N LEU A 122 9.03 -9.36 -9.66
CA LEU A 122 10.47 -9.61 -9.73
C LEU A 122 10.87 -10.44 -10.96
N ALA A 123 10.06 -11.45 -11.32
CA ALA A 123 10.30 -12.25 -12.52
C ALA A 123 10.14 -11.41 -13.80
N GLU A 124 9.12 -10.55 -13.86
CA GLU A 124 8.92 -9.60 -14.96
C GLU A 124 10.09 -8.60 -15.05
N LEU A 125 10.53 -8.05 -13.91
CA LEU A 125 11.69 -7.17 -13.85
C LEU A 125 12.93 -7.82 -14.48
N ILE A 126 13.24 -9.05 -14.06
CA ILE A 126 14.41 -9.79 -14.55
C ILE A 126 14.24 -10.11 -16.04
N GLY A 127 13.04 -10.53 -16.46
CA GLY A 127 12.74 -10.81 -17.86
C GLY A 127 12.94 -9.59 -18.76
N GLU A 128 12.45 -8.42 -18.34
CA GLU A 128 12.62 -7.16 -19.06
C GLU A 128 14.08 -6.69 -19.09
N LEU A 129 14.82 -6.87 -18.00
CA LEU A 129 16.26 -6.56 -17.98
C LEU A 129 17.03 -7.43 -18.98
N ILE A 130 16.73 -8.73 -19.04
CA ILE A 130 17.38 -9.65 -19.98
C ILE A 130 16.97 -9.31 -21.43
N ALA A 131 15.69 -9.05 -21.69
CA ALA A 131 15.20 -8.70 -23.01
C ALA A 131 15.74 -7.35 -23.52
N GLY A 132 15.90 -6.40 -22.60
CA GLY A 132 16.41 -5.06 -22.92
C GLY A 132 17.93 -4.98 -23.06
N THR A 133 18.69 -5.94 -22.54
CA THR A 133 20.16 -5.92 -22.55
C THR A 133 20.71 -6.68 -23.76
N PRO A 134 21.38 -6.01 -24.72
CA PRO A 134 21.99 -6.68 -25.87
C PRO A 134 23.03 -7.72 -25.44
N SER A 135 23.16 -8.82 -26.17
CA SER A 135 24.14 -9.88 -25.87
C SER A 135 25.61 -9.42 -25.91
N SER A 136 25.87 -8.24 -26.45
CA SER A 136 27.19 -7.58 -26.48
C SER A 136 27.46 -6.71 -25.24
N GLN A 137 26.54 -6.66 -24.28
CA GLN A 137 26.60 -5.81 -23.10
C GLN A 137 26.35 -6.63 -21.84
N ASP A 138 27.31 -6.64 -20.92
CA ASP A 138 27.22 -7.44 -19.69
C ASP A 138 26.38 -6.78 -18.58
N THR A 139 26.05 -5.50 -18.70
CA THR A 139 25.31 -4.74 -17.68
C THR A 139 24.28 -3.82 -18.31
N PRO A 140 23.00 -3.86 -17.89
CA PRO A 140 21.96 -2.95 -18.37
C PRO A 140 22.35 -1.48 -18.16
N THR A 141 21.98 -0.63 -19.11
CA THR A 141 22.05 0.83 -18.94
C THR A 141 21.04 1.31 -17.90
N ALA A 142 21.26 2.52 -17.36
CA ALA A 142 20.34 3.13 -16.40
C ALA A 142 18.91 3.26 -16.94
N ASP A 143 18.76 3.59 -18.22
CA ASP A 143 17.44 3.74 -18.86
C ASP A 143 16.71 2.39 -19.01
N GLN A 144 17.43 1.33 -19.39
CA GLN A 144 16.89 -0.04 -19.43
C GLN A 144 16.46 -0.51 -18.03
N ALA A 145 17.25 -0.20 -17.01
CA ALA A 145 16.90 -0.53 -15.63
C ALA A 145 15.67 0.24 -15.13
N ALA A 146 15.58 1.54 -15.43
CA ALA A 146 14.43 2.36 -15.08
C ALA A 146 13.15 1.86 -15.77
N GLN A 147 13.23 1.48 -17.04
CA GLN A 147 12.11 0.91 -17.79
C GLN A 147 11.63 -0.41 -17.18
N ALA A 148 12.54 -1.33 -16.88
CA ALA A 148 12.20 -2.62 -16.29
C ALA A 148 11.56 -2.48 -14.90
N VAL A 149 12.04 -1.53 -14.07
CA VAL A 149 11.44 -1.21 -12.76
C VAL A 149 10.03 -0.68 -12.90
N ASN A 150 9.77 0.21 -13.86
CA ASN A 150 8.44 0.73 -14.11
C ASN A 150 7.47 -0.41 -14.46
N VAL A 151 7.85 -1.31 -15.38
CA VAL A 151 7.02 -2.46 -15.76
C VAL A 151 6.66 -3.32 -14.54
N ALA A 152 7.64 -3.65 -13.70
CA ALA A 152 7.44 -4.48 -12.51
C ALA A 152 6.57 -3.83 -11.42
N ILE A 153 6.62 -2.50 -11.26
CA ILE A 153 5.89 -1.78 -10.21
C ILE A 153 4.47 -1.42 -10.65
N SER A 154 4.31 -0.86 -11.86
CA SER A 154 2.99 -0.45 -12.38
C SER A 154 2.18 -1.63 -12.93
N GLY A 155 2.82 -2.78 -13.08
CA GLY A 155 2.32 -3.88 -13.89
C GLY A 155 2.39 -3.54 -15.37
N SER A 156 2.50 -4.57 -16.20
CA SER A 156 2.39 -4.49 -17.66
C SER A 156 0.94 -4.18 -18.09
N LYS A 157 0.44 -2.98 -17.79
CA LYS A 157 -0.78 -2.46 -18.45
C LYS A 157 -0.45 -2.12 -19.90
N GLY A 158 -0.40 -3.17 -20.71
CA GLY A 158 -0.27 -3.12 -22.16
C GLY A 158 1.17 -3.31 -22.63
N ALA A 159 1.50 -4.55 -23.02
CA ALA A 159 2.28 -4.77 -24.22
C ALA A 159 1.52 -4.15 -25.42
N ARG A 160 1.43 -2.82 -25.47
CA ARG A 160 1.14 -2.12 -26.72
C ARG A 160 2.45 -2.13 -27.46
N VAL A 161 2.55 -3.05 -28.41
CA VAL A 161 3.39 -2.84 -29.59
C VAL A 161 2.99 -1.49 -30.14
N THR A 162 3.77 -0.46 -29.81
CA THR A 162 3.63 0.88 -30.36
C THR A 162 4.03 0.77 -31.83
N VAL A 163 3.07 0.46 -32.69
CA VAL A 163 3.19 0.75 -34.12
C VAL A 163 3.13 2.27 -34.23
N THR A 164 4.29 2.89 -34.43
CA THR A 164 4.42 4.32 -34.65
C THR A 164 3.58 4.71 -35.88
N THR A 165 2.40 5.26 -35.64
CA THR A 165 1.72 6.12 -36.61
C THR A 165 1.63 7.50 -35.98
N GLN A 166 2.38 8.44 -36.57
CA GLN A 166 2.45 9.83 -36.16
C GLN A 166 1.06 10.46 -36.16
N GLN A 167 0.66 11.04 -35.02
CA GLN A 167 -0.30 12.13 -35.03
C GLN A 167 0.01 13.10 -33.88
N SER A 168 0.27 14.34 -34.29
CA SER A 168 0.57 15.53 -33.50
C SER A 168 -0.65 16.05 -32.73
N GLY A 169 -0.46 16.60 -31.52
CA GLY A 169 -1.49 17.39 -30.84
C GLY A 169 -1.19 17.75 -29.39
N GLU A 170 -0.44 18.84 -29.21
CA GLU A 170 -0.56 19.90 -28.18
C GLU A 170 -0.83 19.58 -26.70
N SER A 171 0.13 19.95 -25.86
CA SER A 171 0.10 20.02 -24.39
C SER A 171 -0.62 21.30 -23.90
N SER A 172 -1.42 21.19 -22.83
CA SER A 172 -1.75 22.35 -21.99
C SER A 172 -1.67 21.96 -20.51
N SER A 173 -0.81 22.64 -19.77
CA SER A 173 -0.63 22.56 -18.33
C SER A 173 -1.60 23.50 -17.63
N LEU A 174 -2.16 23.05 -16.50
CA LEU A 174 -2.80 23.93 -15.51
C LEU A 174 -2.07 23.75 -14.19
N ALA A 175 -1.41 24.82 -13.76
CA ALA A 175 -0.85 24.97 -12.42
C ALA A 175 -1.93 25.52 -11.50
N THR A 176 -2.25 24.80 -10.43
CA THR A 176 -3.05 25.31 -9.31
C THR A 176 -2.12 25.55 -8.12
N GLN A 177 -2.12 26.79 -7.63
CA GLN A 177 -1.40 27.29 -6.46
C GLN A 177 -2.18 26.92 -5.18
N PRO A 178 -1.53 26.77 -4.01
CA PRO A 178 -2.12 26.06 -2.87
C PRO A 178 -3.05 26.98 -2.05
N GLU A 179 -4.12 26.39 -1.51
CA GLU A 179 -5.01 27.01 -0.55
C GLU A 179 -4.72 26.48 0.87
N ASP A 180 -4.80 27.36 1.86
CA ASP A 180 -4.36 27.16 3.24
C ASP A 180 -5.29 26.27 4.09
N THR A 181 -4.71 25.18 4.59
CA THR A 181 -4.89 24.44 5.86
C THR A 181 -6.22 24.44 6.67
N GLU A 182 -6.79 23.24 6.83
CA GLU A 182 -7.42 22.77 8.08
C GLU A 182 -6.59 21.63 8.73
N PRO A 183 -6.61 21.47 10.07
CA PRO A 183 -5.74 20.54 10.77
C PRO A 183 -6.23 19.09 10.67
N THR A 184 -5.75 18.38 9.64
CA THR A 184 -5.96 16.94 9.42
C THR A 184 -5.34 16.13 10.57
N TRP A 185 -6.17 15.50 11.41
CA TRP A 185 -5.70 14.61 12.49
C TRP A 185 -4.89 13.43 11.94
N TRP A 186 -5.12 13.08 10.68
CA TRP A 186 -4.36 12.09 9.89
C TRP A 186 -2.90 12.50 9.61
N THR A 187 -2.57 13.79 9.55
CA THR A 187 -1.22 14.25 9.17
C THR A 187 -0.29 14.54 10.35
N ARG A 188 -0.79 14.59 11.59
CA ARG A 188 0.05 14.87 12.78
C ARG A 188 1.12 13.80 13.05
N GLY A 189 0.95 12.57 12.57
CA GLY A 189 1.96 11.50 12.65
C GLY A 189 3.00 11.49 11.52
N ARG A 190 2.84 12.34 10.47
CA ARG A 190 3.63 12.26 9.23
C ARG A 190 4.63 13.40 9.01
N LYS A 191 4.58 14.47 9.80
CA LYS A 191 5.36 15.71 9.54
C LYS A 191 6.72 15.80 10.22
N ILE A 192 7.47 14.70 10.31
CA ILE A 192 8.93 14.75 10.54
C ILE A 192 9.59 13.77 9.56
N GLY A 193 10.08 14.28 8.43
CA GLY A 193 10.86 13.48 7.47
C GLY A 193 10.61 13.73 5.98
N ALA A 194 10.04 14.87 5.58
CA ALA A 194 10.04 15.26 4.17
C ALA A 194 11.40 15.89 3.80
N ALA A 195 12.40 15.05 3.53
CA ALA A 195 13.60 15.43 2.81
C ALA A 195 14.27 14.17 2.21
N VAL A 196 14.08 13.97 0.91
CA VAL A 196 14.95 13.27 -0.05
C VAL A 196 15.87 12.18 0.54
N VAL A 197 15.38 10.95 0.73
CA VAL A 197 16.22 9.73 0.72
C VAL A 197 15.39 8.52 0.28
N GLY A 198 15.77 7.86 -0.81
CA GLY A 198 15.22 6.55 -1.13
C GLY A 198 15.51 5.96 -2.51
N LEU A 199 16.09 6.70 -3.45
CA LEU A 199 16.39 6.22 -4.81
C LEU A 199 17.84 5.69 -4.99
N SER A 200 18.58 5.40 -3.91
CA SER A 200 20.05 5.20 -3.98
C SER A 200 20.62 3.83 -3.60
N THR A 201 19.83 2.76 -3.40
CA THR A 201 20.41 1.43 -3.08
C THR A 201 19.75 0.24 -3.78
N ILE A 202 19.46 0.36 -5.07
CA ILE A 202 19.18 -0.82 -5.91
C ILE A 202 20.29 -1.07 -6.94
N ILE A 203 21.07 -0.06 -7.32
CA ILE A 203 22.16 -0.23 -8.30
C ILE A 203 23.36 -1.00 -7.70
N GLY A 204 23.66 -0.82 -6.41
CA GLY A 204 24.81 -1.49 -5.76
C GLY A 204 24.62 -2.98 -5.48
N ALA A 205 23.38 -3.49 -5.42
CA ALA A 205 23.11 -4.90 -5.14
C ALA A 205 23.01 -5.76 -6.42
N ILE A 206 22.73 -5.14 -7.57
CA ILE A 206 22.58 -5.86 -8.85
C ILE A 206 23.95 -6.25 -9.43
N ALA A 207 24.98 -5.43 -9.23
CA ALA A 207 26.35 -5.77 -9.63
C ALA A 207 26.91 -7.02 -8.89
N ALA A 208 26.39 -7.35 -7.70
CA ALA A 208 26.87 -8.51 -6.94
C ALA A 208 26.19 -9.83 -7.35
N VAL A 209 24.97 -9.79 -7.93
CA VAL A 209 24.23 -11.00 -8.31
C VAL A 209 24.57 -11.46 -9.74
N VAL A 210 24.90 -10.53 -10.65
CA VAL A 210 25.32 -10.88 -12.02
C VAL A 210 26.76 -11.42 -12.06
N VAL A 211 27.61 -11.09 -11.09
CA VAL A 211 28.99 -11.62 -11.02
C VAL A 211 29.06 -13.03 -10.38
N LEU A 212 27.94 -13.55 -9.87
CA LEU A 212 27.88 -14.82 -9.12
C LEU A 212 27.10 -15.94 -9.84
N LEU A 213 26.73 -15.75 -11.11
CA LEU A 213 26.18 -16.77 -12.00
C LEU A 213 27.07 -16.91 -13.25
#